data_AF-A0A2M8PL29-F1
#
_entry.id   AF-A0A2M8PL29-F1
#
_cell.length_a   1.000
_cell.length_b   1.000
_cell.length_c   1.000
_cell.angle_alpha   90.00
_cell.angle_beta   90.00
_cell.angle_gamma   90.00
#
_symmetry.space_group_name_H-M   'P 1'
#
loop_
_entity.id
_entity.type
_entity.pdbx_description
1 polymer ?
#
loop_
_entity_poly.entity_id
_entity_poly.type
_entity_poly.pdbx_seq_one_letter_code
_entity_poly.pdbx_strand_id
1 'polypeptide(L)'
;VQYASGISINLKQLSQACQANHCLLCVDAIQSLGAIPFNQQDIQADFVVADGHKWMMGAEGLALMYVKQSLQDSLKLTQYGWHMVAQRGNYDAQEWTIAKDATRFECGSPNMLGIHVLNASIRLLLKVGIEQVHQRIVERIRHIESALKKHEHIQLLSPETPDHYSSSRSGIITF
;
A
#
# COMPACT_ATOMS: atom_id res chain seq x y z
N VAL A 1 -1.15 2.32 -8.10
CA VAL A 1 -0.44 2.21 -9.40
C VAL A 1 -0.95 0.98 -10.13
N GLN A 2 -1.31 1.09 -11.41
CA GLN A 2 -1.82 -0.02 -12.20
C GLN A 2 -0.64 -0.90 -12.69
N TYR A 3 -0.75 -2.22 -12.50
CA TYR A 3 0.39 -3.14 -12.64
C TYR A 3 0.93 -3.29 -14.08
N ALA A 4 0.10 -3.10 -15.09
CA ALA A 4 0.45 -3.38 -16.49
C ALA A 4 0.99 -2.14 -17.23
N SER A 5 0.54 -0.95 -16.86
CA SER A 5 0.85 0.31 -17.53
C SER A 5 1.74 1.22 -16.69
N GLY A 6 1.81 0.99 -15.38
CA GLY A 6 2.48 1.89 -14.45
C GLY A 6 1.73 3.19 -14.16
N ILE A 7 0.48 3.34 -14.61
CA ILE A 7 -0.34 4.52 -14.31
C ILE A 7 -0.47 4.71 -12.79
N SER A 8 -0.07 5.88 -12.29
CA SER A 8 -0.37 6.32 -10.92
C SER A 8 -1.66 7.13 -10.90
N ILE A 9 -2.56 6.79 -9.97
CA ILE A 9 -3.86 7.43 -9.84
C ILE A 9 -3.75 8.54 -8.77
N ASN A 10 -4.35 9.70 -9.03
CA ASN A 10 -4.47 10.76 -8.03
C ASN A 10 -5.47 10.34 -6.94
N LEU A 11 -4.97 9.71 -5.88
CA LEU A 11 -5.79 9.17 -4.80
C LEU A 11 -6.53 10.26 -4.02
N LYS A 12 -5.98 11.47 -3.92
CA LYS A 12 -6.66 12.60 -3.26
C LYS A 12 -7.91 13.01 -4.03
N GLN A 13 -7.80 13.17 -5.34
CA GLN A 13 -8.94 13.51 -6.20
C GLN A 13 -9.97 12.37 -6.21
N LEU A 14 -9.51 11.11 -6.24
CA LEU A 14 -10.40 9.95 -6.18
C LEU A 14 -11.16 9.89 -4.85
N SER A 15 -10.48 10.13 -3.74
CA SER A 15 -11.10 10.20 -2.40
C SER A 15 -12.17 11.27 -2.31
N GLN A 16 -11.88 12.48 -2.81
CA GLN A 16 -12.88 13.56 -2.86
C GLN A 16 -14.11 13.17 -3.68
N ALA A 17 -13.93 12.50 -4.82
CA ALA A 17 -15.04 12.00 -5.63
C ALA A 17 -15.85 10.92 -4.90
N CYS A 18 -15.18 9.97 -4.23
CA CYS A 18 -15.86 8.95 -3.42
C CYS A 18 -16.68 9.58 -2.28
N GLN A 19 -16.11 10.53 -1.55
CA GLN A 19 -16.78 11.25 -0.46
C GLN A 19 -18.03 11.99 -0.96
N ALA A 20 -17.93 12.70 -2.09
CA ALA A 20 -19.06 13.42 -2.70
C ALA A 20 -20.21 12.50 -3.14
N ASN A 21 -19.93 11.21 -3.38
CA ASN A 21 -20.91 10.21 -3.81
C ASN A 21 -21.28 9.22 -2.71
N HIS A 22 -20.87 9.45 -1.45
CA HIS A 22 -21.09 8.53 -0.33
C HIS A 22 -20.57 7.11 -0.59
N CYS A 23 -19.49 6.97 -1.35
CA CYS A 23 -18.82 5.71 -1.62
C CYS A 23 -17.60 5.54 -0.71
N LEU A 24 -17.35 4.31 -0.27
CA LEU A 24 -16.12 3.97 0.43
C LEU A 24 -14.96 3.82 -0.55
N LEU A 25 -13.78 4.33 -0.20
CA LEU A 25 -12.56 4.18 -1.00
C LEU A 25 -11.65 3.10 -0.41
N CYS A 26 -11.49 2.00 -1.15
CA CYS A 26 -10.49 0.97 -0.87
C CYS A 26 -9.32 1.10 -1.85
N VAL A 27 -8.10 1.27 -1.31
CA VAL A 27 -6.87 1.44 -2.09
C VAL A 27 -6.05 0.16 -2.02
N ASP A 28 -5.87 -0.50 -3.17
CA ASP A 28 -4.78 -1.44 -3.37
C ASP A 28 -3.49 -0.67 -3.67
N ALA A 29 -2.57 -0.69 -2.70
CA ALA A 29 -1.32 0.04 -2.70
C ALA A 29 -0.10 -0.86 -2.93
N ILE A 30 -0.29 -2.11 -3.40
CA ILE A 30 0.78 -3.11 -3.59
C ILE A 30 1.88 -2.64 -4.56
N GLN A 31 1.54 -1.77 -5.51
CA GLN A 31 2.48 -1.19 -6.48
C GLN A 31 2.99 0.21 -6.09
N SER A 32 2.73 0.68 -4.87
CA SER A 32 3.12 2.04 -4.43
C SER A 32 3.77 2.10 -3.05
N LEU A 33 3.29 1.36 -2.05
CA LEU A 33 3.91 1.42 -0.71
C LEU A 33 5.35 0.90 -0.77
N GLY A 34 6.29 1.68 -0.26
CA GLY A 34 7.73 1.42 -0.35
C GLY A 34 8.43 2.06 -1.56
N ALA A 35 7.68 2.57 -2.55
CA ALA A 35 8.23 3.20 -3.76
C ALA A 35 7.80 4.66 -3.96
N ILE A 36 6.58 5.00 -3.57
CA ILE A 36 5.97 6.33 -3.77
C ILE A 36 5.54 6.87 -2.40
N PRO A 37 5.75 8.16 -2.10
CA PRO A 37 5.25 8.78 -0.89
C PRO A 37 3.75 8.59 -0.76
N PHE A 38 3.30 8.16 0.42
CA PHE A 38 1.91 7.88 0.70
C PHE A 38 1.49 8.62 1.96
N ASN A 39 0.58 9.59 1.82
CA ASN A 39 0.03 10.33 2.95
C ASN A 39 -1.45 10.00 3.15
N GLN A 40 -1.74 9.14 4.12
CA GLN A 40 -3.11 8.76 4.47
C GLN A 40 -3.92 9.96 5.00
N GLN A 41 -3.30 10.96 5.63
CA GLN A 41 -4.01 12.14 6.12
C GLN A 41 -4.54 13.00 4.97
N ASP A 42 -3.78 13.08 3.88
CA ASP A 42 -4.18 13.82 2.67
C ASP A 42 -5.14 13.01 1.79
N ILE A 43 -4.90 11.70 1.66
CA ILE A 43 -5.70 10.81 0.81
C ILE A 43 -7.04 10.50 1.47
N GLN A 44 -7.08 10.29 2.79
CA GLN A 44 -8.28 9.92 3.54
C GLN A 44 -9.00 8.67 3.00
N ALA A 45 -8.25 7.65 2.56
CA ALA A 45 -8.83 6.37 2.15
C ALA A 45 -9.55 5.69 3.33
N ASP A 46 -10.60 4.94 3.04
CA ASP A 46 -11.33 4.17 4.05
C ASP A 46 -10.63 2.84 4.36
N PHE A 47 -9.99 2.27 3.35
CA PHE A 47 -9.16 1.07 3.43
C PHE A 47 -7.89 1.24 2.61
N VAL A 48 -6.77 0.71 3.11
CA VAL A 48 -5.53 0.57 2.34
C VAL A 48 -4.99 -0.83 2.55
N VAL A 49 -4.69 -1.55 1.48
CA VAL A 49 -4.10 -2.89 1.52
C VAL A 49 -2.86 -2.94 0.64
N ALA A 50 -1.83 -3.65 1.11
CA ALA A 50 -0.64 -3.91 0.31
C ALA A 50 0.12 -5.12 0.85
N ASP A 51 0.51 -6.03 -0.05
CA ASP A 51 1.48 -7.05 0.30
C ASP A 51 2.89 -6.45 0.44
N GLY A 52 3.65 -6.95 1.42
CA GLY A 52 5.02 -6.52 1.72
C GLY A 52 6.06 -6.94 0.67
N HIS A 53 5.82 -7.97 -0.14
CA HIS A 53 6.88 -8.59 -0.96
C HIS A 53 7.30 -7.81 -2.22
N LYS A 54 6.60 -6.74 -2.59
CA LYS A 54 6.97 -5.91 -3.74
C LYS A 54 7.91 -4.78 -3.33
N TRP A 55 7.43 -3.55 -3.39
CA TRP A 55 8.23 -2.35 -3.16
C TRP A 55 8.60 -2.13 -1.69
N MET A 56 7.94 -2.83 -0.76
CA MET A 56 8.36 -2.88 0.63
C MET A 56 9.46 -3.92 0.89
N MET A 57 9.93 -4.65 -0.13
CA MET A 57 11.05 -5.62 -0.10
C MET A 57 10.96 -6.63 1.07
N GLY A 58 9.74 -7.01 1.45
CA GLY A 58 9.46 -8.07 2.42
C GLY A 58 9.49 -9.46 1.79
N ALA A 59 9.26 -10.49 2.62
CA ALA A 59 8.97 -11.83 2.11
C ALA A 59 7.49 -11.95 1.74
N GLU A 60 7.16 -12.88 0.84
CA GLU A 60 5.78 -13.26 0.54
C GLU A 60 5.06 -13.79 1.79
N GLY A 61 3.73 -13.59 1.85
CA GLY A 61 2.90 -14.11 2.93
C GLY A 61 2.71 -13.16 4.11
N LEU A 62 2.94 -11.85 3.93
CA LEU A 62 2.54 -10.81 4.88
C LEU A 62 2.08 -9.55 4.16
N ALA A 63 0.86 -9.11 4.46
CA ALA A 63 0.29 -7.87 3.95
C ALA A 63 -0.05 -6.90 5.09
N LEU A 64 -0.03 -5.62 4.78
CA LEU A 64 -0.58 -4.56 5.61
C LEU A 64 -2.04 -4.32 5.22
N MET A 65 -2.89 -4.16 6.23
CA MET A 65 -4.25 -3.64 6.08
C MET A 65 -4.46 -2.48 7.04
N TYR A 66 -4.87 -1.35 6.49
CA TYR A 66 -5.38 -0.20 7.23
C TYR A 66 -6.90 -0.15 7.07
N VAL A 67 -7.58 0.10 8.17
CA VAL A 67 -9.03 0.36 8.22
C VAL A 67 -9.28 1.63 9.01
N LYS A 68 -9.98 2.58 8.40
CA LYS A 68 -10.40 3.81 9.07
C LYS A 68 -11.19 3.50 10.33
N GLN A 69 -10.78 4.11 11.45
CA GLN A 69 -11.30 3.77 12.78
C GLN A 69 -12.83 3.80 12.84
N SER A 70 -13.47 4.80 12.24
CA SER A 70 -14.93 4.97 12.23
C SER A 70 -15.68 3.85 11.51
N LEU A 71 -15.00 3.03 10.70
CA LEU A 71 -15.60 1.93 9.95
C LEU A 71 -15.38 0.57 10.61
N GLN A 72 -14.41 0.44 11.52
CA GLN A 72 -13.99 -0.86 12.05
C GLN A 72 -15.15 -1.64 12.68
N ASP A 73 -16.06 -0.97 13.39
CA ASP A 73 -17.23 -1.58 14.03
C ASP A 73 -18.38 -1.91 13.08
N SER A 74 -18.44 -1.26 11.92
CA SER A 74 -19.46 -1.54 10.89
C SER A 74 -19.14 -2.78 10.04
N LEU A 75 -17.91 -3.28 10.12
CA LEU A 75 -17.45 -4.39 9.29
C LEU A 75 -17.84 -5.74 9.91
N LYS A 76 -18.40 -6.60 9.07
CA LYS A 76 -18.69 -7.99 9.45
C LYS A 76 -17.38 -8.77 9.56
N LEU A 77 -17.14 -9.39 10.71
CA LEU A 77 -16.04 -10.32 10.90
C LEU A 77 -16.41 -11.68 10.31
N THR A 78 -15.52 -12.20 9.47
CA THR A 78 -15.70 -13.48 8.76
C THR A 78 -14.70 -14.55 9.21
N GLN A 79 -13.63 -14.16 9.91
CA GLN A 79 -12.62 -15.06 10.44
C GLN A 79 -12.46 -14.82 11.94
N TYR A 80 -12.31 -15.91 12.69
CA TYR A 80 -12.26 -15.89 14.15
C TYR A 80 -11.10 -16.71 14.68
N GLY A 81 -10.42 -16.20 15.71
CA GLY A 81 -9.39 -16.94 16.42
C GLY A 81 -8.66 -16.08 17.46
N TRP A 82 -7.66 -16.66 18.11
CA TRP A 82 -7.16 -16.17 19.41
C TRP A 82 -6.51 -14.78 19.35
N HIS A 83 -5.92 -14.39 18.22
CA HIS A 83 -5.16 -13.14 18.13
C HIS A 83 -6.07 -11.89 18.08
N MET A 84 -7.33 -12.06 17.64
CA MET A 84 -8.30 -10.96 17.49
C MET A 84 -8.92 -10.50 18.82
N VAL A 85 -8.67 -11.23 19.90
CA VAL A 85 -9.31 -11.04 21.21
C VAL A 85 -8.69 -9.84 21.92
N ALA A 86 -9.52 -8.98 22.52
CA ALA A 86 -9.09 -7.77 23.20
C ALA A 86 -8.11 -8.06 24.36
N GLN A 87 -8.35 -9.14 25.11
CA GLN A 87 -7.50 -9.59 26.21
C GLN A 87 -6.59 -10.75 25.79
N ARG A 88 -6.00 -10.69 24.59
CA ARG A 88 -5.04 -11.71 24.13
C ARG A 88 -3.90 -11.89 25.14
N GLY A 89 -3.59 -13.14 25.49
CA GLY A 89 -2.58 -13.47 26.50
C GLY A 89 -3.08 -13.48 27.95
N ASN A 90 -4.31 -13.05 28.22
CA ASN A 90 -4.96 -13.30 29.51
C ASN A 90 -5.64 -14.67 29.50
N TYR A 91 -4.92 -15.69 29.99
CA TYR A 91 -5.41 -17.08 30.01
C TYR A 91 -6.46 -17.34 31.10
N ASP A 92 -6.67 -16.40 32.02
CA ASP A 92 -7.68 -16.51 33.09
C ASP A 92 -9.03 -15.88 32.69
N ALA A 93 -9.10 -15.22 31.53
CA ALA A 93 -10.33 -14.60 31.03
C ALA A 93 -11.40 -15.66 30.73
N GLN A 94 -12.56 -15.56 31.40
CA GLN A 94 -13.68 -16.49 31.19
C GLN A 94 -14.56 -16.13 29.99
N GLU A 95 -14.53 -14.86 29.57
CA GLU A 95 -15.23 -14.36 28.39
C GLU A 95 -14.23 -13.72 27.44
N TRP A 96 -14.49 -13.87 26.14
CA TRP A 96 -13.70 -13.19 25.12
C TRP A 96 -14.49 -12.02 24.55
N THR A 97 -13.79 -10.92 24.29
CA THR A 97 -14.33 -9.74 23.60
C THR A 97 -13.44 -9.43 22.41
N ILE A 98 -14.05 -8.87 21.36
CA ILE A 98 -13.32 -8.51 20.13
C ILE A 98 -12.44 -7.28 20.40
N ALA A 99 -11.22 -7.26 19.88
CA ALA A 99 -10.35 -6.08 19.93
C ALA A 99 -11.05 -4.84 19.33
N LYS A 100 -10.80 -3.67 19.93
CA LYS A 100 -11.42 -2.39 19.52
C LYS A 100 -10.67 -1.68 18.39
N ASP A 101 -9.54 -2.24 17.98
CA ASP A 101 -8.68 -1.74 16.92
C ASP A 101 -8.62 -2.75 15.76
N ALA A 102 -7.73 -2.49 14.79
CA ALA A 102 -7.55 -3.34 13.63
C ALA A 102 -7.06 -4.77 13.96
N THR A 103 -6.57 -5.06 15.17
CA THR A 103 -6.22 -6.43 15.59
C THR A 103 -7.43 -7.37 15.50
N ARG A 104 -8.66 -6.84 15.51
CA ARG A 104 -9.87 -7.65 15.28
C ARG A 104 -9.92 -8.37 13.92
N PHE A 105 -9.12 -7.94 12.95
CA PHE A 105 -9.00 -8.58 11.63
C PHE A 105 -7.87 -9.62 11.57
N GLU A 106 -7.13 -9.83 12.67
CA GLU A 106 -6.07 -10.82 12.78
C GLU A 106 -6.56 -12.02 13.59
N CYS A 107 -7.07 -13.05 12.93
CA CYS A 107 -7.68 -14.20 13.62
C CYS A 107 -6.67 -15.27 14.07
N GLY A 108 -5.54 -15.40 13.39
CA GLY A 108 -4.62 -16.54 13.55
C GLY A 108 -3.32 -16.20 14.25
N SER A 109 -2.49 -17.22 14.45
CA SER A 109 -1.10 -17.01 14.87
C SER A 109 -0.36 -16.20 13.79
N PRO A 110 0.33 -15.12 14.17
CA PRO A 110 0.99 -14.24 13.20
C PRO A 110 2.15 -14.93 12.49
N ASN A 111 2.39 -14.57 11.22
CA ASN A 111 3.59 -14.97 10.47
C ASN A 111 4.83 -14.25 11.02
N MET A 112 5.36 -14.74 12.15
CA MET A 112 6.44 -14.07 12.88
C MET A 112 7.69 -13.83 12.03
N LEU A 113 8.09 -14.82 11.22
CA LEU A 113 9.23 -14.67 10.32
C LEU A 113 8.99 -13.58 9.27
N GLY A 114 7.81 -13.60 8.63
CA GLY A 114 7.41 -12.55 7.69
C GLY A 114 7.40 -11.16 8.35
N ILE A 115 6.92 -11.06 9.58
CA ILE A 115 6.88 -9.79 10.35
C ILE A 115 8.29 -9.28 10.62
N HIS A 116 9.21 -10.13 11.05
CA HIS A 116 10.60 -9.72 11.32
C HIS A 116 11.31 -9.28 10.03
N VAL A 117 11.11 -9.99 8.92
CA VAL A 117 11.66 -9.61 7.60
C VAL A 117 11.10 -8.27 7.14
N LEU A 118 9.78 -8.08 7.18
CA LEU A 118 9.14 -6.83 6.79
C LEU A 118 9.58 -5.66 7.67
N ASN A 119 9.69 -5.85 8.99
CA ASN A 119 10.20 -4.84 9.91
C ASN A 119 11.65 -4.43 9.59
N ALA A 120 12.53 -5.39 9.25
CA ALA A 120 13.90 -5.08 8.85
C ALA A 120 13.92 -4.27 7.54
N SER A 121 13.11 -4.64 6.56
CA SER A 121 13.01 -3.93 5.29
C SER A 121 12.45 -2.51 5.45
N ILE A 122 11.34 -2.34 6.19
CA ILE A 122 10.76 -1.02 6.46
C ILE A 122 11.77 -0.12 7.18
N ARG A 123 12.55 -0.64 8.13
CA ARG A 123 13.62 0.13 8.79
C ARG A 123 14.67 0.62 7.81
N LEU A 124 15.06 -0.20 6.83
CA LEU A 124 15.98 0.21 5.77
C LEU A 124 15.36 1.31 4.89
N LEU A 125 14.11 1.12 4.46
CA LEU A 125 13.38 2.11 3.64
C LEU A 125 13.23 3.45 4.36
N LEU A 126 12.89 3.44 5.65
CA LEU A 126 12.79 4.66 6.46
C LEU A 126 14.15 5.32 6.69
N LYS A 127 15.23 4.53 6.83
CA LYS A 127 16.59 5.05 6.95
C LYS A 127 17.06 5.74 5.66
N VAL A 128 16.72 5.20 4.49
CA VAL A 128 17.02 5.81 3.19
C VAL A 128 16.11 7.02 2.92
N GLY A 129 14.84 6.92 3.34
CA GLY A 129 13.78 7.89 3.11
C GLY A 129 13.00 7.59 1.83
N ILE A 130 11.67 7.48 1.95
CA ILE A 130 10.78 7.14 0.82
C ILE A 130 10.84 8.20 -0.29
N GLU A 131 11.02 9.48 0.05
CA GLU A 131 11.21 10.54 -0.95
C GLU A 131 12.47 10.31 -1.80
N GLN A 132 13.58 9.91 -1.18
CA GLN A 132 14.81 9.60 -1.91
C GLN A 132 14.65 8.36 -2.78
N VAL A 133 13.97 7.33 -2.29
CA VAL A 133 13.63 6.12 -3.07
C VAL A 133 12.83 6.52 -4.31
N HIS A 134 11.76 7.29 -4.12
CA HIS A 134 10.89 7.75 -5.19
C HIS A 134 11.64 8.58 -6.23
N GLN A 135 12.44 9.57 -5.80
CA GLN A 135 13.26 10.39 -6.70
C GLN A 135 14.18 9.54 -7.58
N ARG A 136 14.87 8.56 -7.00
CA ARG A 136 15.73 7.64 -7.75
C ARG A 136 14.96 6.77 -8.74
N ILE A 137 13.78 6.29 -8.38
CA ILE A 137 12.89 5.56 -9.29
C ILE A 137 12.53 6.45 -10.48
N VAL A 138 12.10 7.68 -10.23
CA VAL A 138 11.74 8.64 -11.29
C VAL A 138 12.91 8.94 -12.22
N GLU A 139 14.12 9.15 -11.68
CA GLU A 139 15.34 9.33 -12.49
C GLU A 139 15.62 8.14 -13.40
N ARG A 140 15.52 6.92 -12.88
CA ARG A 140 15.76 5.69 -13.65
C ARG A 140 14.71 5.48 -14.73
N ILE A 141 13.43 5.72 -14.42
CA ILE A 141 12.35 5.64 -15.41
C ILE A 141 12.57 6.66 -16.53
N ARG A 142 12.90 7.93 -16.22
CA ARG A 142 13.22 8.93 -17.25
C ARG A 142 14.39 8.53 -18.13
N HIS A 143 15.43 7.94 -17.54
CA HIS A 143 16.58 7.45 -18.29
C HIS A 143 16.18 6.33 -19.27
N ILE A 144 15.38 5.35 -18.81
CA ILE A 144 14.89 4.24 -19.64
C ILE A 144 13.95 4.78 -20.74
N GLU A 145 13.00 5.65 -20.41
CA GLU A 145 12.11 6.31 -21.39
C GLU A 145 12.92 7.02 -22.49
N SER A 146 13.94 7.79 -22.10
CA SER A 146 14.79 8.53 -23.04
C SER A 146 15.61 7.61 -23.94
N ALA A 147 16.00 6.43 -23.44
CA ALA A 147 16.73 5.44 -24.23
C ALA A 147 15.79 4.73 -25.21
N LEU A 148 14.61 4.29 -24.76
CA LEU A 148 13.63 3.57 -25.57
C LEU A 148 13.08 4.45 -26.71
N LYS A 149 12.83 5.74 -26.45
CA LYS A 149 12.36 6.70 -27.47
C LYS A 149 13.33 6.92 -28.64
N LYS A 150 14.60 6.49 -28.52
CA LYS A 150 15.58 6.56 -29.62
C LYS A 150 15.40 5.44 -30.65
N HIS A 151 14.56 4.45 -30.36
CA HIS A 151 14.33 3.31 -31.23
C HIS A 151 12.97 3.44 -31.91
N GLU A 152 12.96 3.59 -33.24
CA GLU A 152 11.74 3.80 -34.03
C GLU A 152 10.78 2.59 -34.03
N HIS A 153 11.26 1.41 -33.63
CA HIS A 153 10.47 0.17 -33.57
C HIS A 153 9.91 -0.15 -32.19
N ILE A 154 10.13 0.70 -31.18
CA ILE A 154 9.63 0.52 -29.82
C ILE A 154 8.47 1.49 -29.58
N GLN A 155 7.36 0.98 -29.07
CA GLN A 155 6.20 1.79 -28.72
C GLN A 155 5.98 1.78 -27.21
N LEU A 156 6.23 2.91 -26.53
CA LEU A 156 5.87 3.04 -25.13
C LEU A 156 4.34 2.91 -24.95
N LEU A 157 3.91 1.96 -24.11
CA LEU A 157 2.52 1.76 -23.72
C LEU A 157 2.19 2.46 -22.40
N SER A 158 3.20 2.69 -21.55
CA SER A 158 3.05 3.54 -20.37
C SER A 158 2.71 4.97 -20.78
N PRO A 159 1.83 5.67 -20.03
CA PRO A 159 1.44 7.04 -20.37
C PRO A 159 2.66 7.95 -20.36
N GLU A 160 2.74 8.88 -21.30
CA GLU A 160 3.63 10.02 -21.16
C GLU A 160 3.03 10.95 -20.11
N THR A 161 3.68 11.16 -18.96
CA THR A 161 3.15 12.13 -18.00
C THR A 161 3.47 13.54 -18.50
N PRO A 162 2.47 14.44 -18.60
CA PRO A 162 2.74 15.86 -18.79
C PRO A 162 3.58 16.39 -17.61
N ASP A 163 4.46 17.37 -17.86
CA ASP A 163 5.38 17.94 -16.86
C ASP A 163 4.71 18.41 -15.56
N HIS A 164 3.42 18.78 -15.61
CA HIS A 164 2.63 19.22 -14.46
C HIS A 164 2.24 18.09 -13.48
N TYR A 165 2.46 16.84 -13.88
CA TYR A 165 2.14 15.62 -13.13
C TYR A 165 3.41 14.84 -12.75
N SER A 166 4.55 15.51 -12.59
CA SER A 166 5.85 14.89 -12.29
C SER A 166 5.85 13.96 -11.04
N SER A 167 4.85 14.07 -10.16
CA SER A 167 4.59 13.18 -9.02
C SER A 167 3.81 11.88 -9.35
N SER A 168 3.51 11.62 -10.62
CA SER A 168 2.64 10.50 -11.06
C SER A 168 3.39 9.35 -11.72
N ARG A 169 4.73 9.39 -11.70
CA ARG A 169 5.58 8.33 -12.25
C ARG A 169 5.69 7.19 -11.24
N SER A 170 5.35 5.98 -11.67
CA SER A 170 5.63 4.76 -10.91
C SER A 170 6.96 4.15 -11.36
N GLY A 171 7.40 3.09 -10.68
CA GLY A 171 8.57 2.30 -11.08
C GLY A 171 8.30 1.27 -12.18
N ILE A 172 7.18 1.37 -12.90
CA ILE A 172 6.78 0.44 -13.96
C ILE A 172 6.75 1.19 -15.30
N ILE A 173 7.41 0.63 -16.30
CA ILE A 173 7.38 1.07 -17.70
C ILE A 173 7.09 -0.12 -18.61
N THR A 174 6.21 0.09 -19.59
CA THR A 174 5.77 -0.92 -20.55
C THR A 174 5.94 -0.36 -21.96
N PHE A 175 6.48 -1.17 -22.87
CA PHE A 175 6.83 -0.81 -24.25
C PHE A 175 6.88 -2.01 -25.18
#